data_AF-A0A016SZ58-F1
#
_entry.id   AF-A0A016SZ58-F1
#
_cell.length_a   1.000
_cell.length_b   1.000
_cell.length_c   1.000
_cell.angle_alpha   90.00
_cell.angle_beta   90.00
_cell.angle_gamma   90.00
#
_symmetry.space_group_name_H-M   'P 1'
#
loop_
_entity.id
_entity.type
_entity.pdbx_description
1 polymer ?
#
loop_
_entity_poly.entity_id
_entity_poly.type
_entity_poly.pdbx_seq_one_letter_code
_entity_poly.pdbx_strand_id
1 'polypeptide(L)'
;MLFMEHVPMSYLPAVTSIEGVTLAAGSVIYAYSAQGVVLPLENKMRKPNDMLGFFGVISISVSFISAVYVTTGFLSYLTYGDYLKGSITLNLTNTP
;
A
#
# COMPACT_ATOMS: atom_id res chain seq x y z
N MET A 1 -11.49 -4.13 9.98
CA MET A 1 -10.43 -3.11 10.08
C MET A 1 -11.04 -1.76 10.42
N LEU A 2 -11.76 -1.09 9.51
CA LEU A 2 -12.36 0.23 9.79
C LEU A 2 -13.32 0.30 11.00
N PHE A 3 -14.00 -0.81 11.33
CA PHE A 3 -14.96 -0.90 12.45
C PHE A 3 -14.47 -1.81 13.60
N MET A 4 -13.20 -2.21 13.59
CA MET A 4 -12.64 -3.04 14.65
C MET A 4 -12.09 -2.15 15.78
N GLU A 5 -12.00 -2.70 17.00
CA GLU A 5 -11.34 -2.01 18.09
C GLU A 5 -9.84 -1.89 17.79
N HIS A 6 -9.31 -0.67 17.87
CA HIS A 6 -7.92 -0.38 17.49
C HIS A 6 -7.06 -0.32 18.75
N VAL A 7 -5.85 -0.88 18.67
CA VAL A 7 -4.86 -0.78 19.76
C VAL A 7 -4.38 0.68 19.86
N PRO A 8 -4.26 1.27 21.06
CA PRO A 8 -3.76 2.63 21.21
C PRO A 8 -2.32 2.76 20.68
N MET A 9 -2.09 3.77 19.83
CA MET A 9 -0.80 4.01 19.14
C MET A 9 0.41 4.09 20.08
N SER A 10 0.22 4.46 21.34
CA SER A 10 1.27 4.53 22.35
C SER A 10 1.88 3.18 22.73
N TYR A 11 1.21 2.06 22.42
CA TYR A 11 1.66 0.72 22.79
C TYR A 11 2.34 -0.03 21.62
N LEU A 12 2.34 0.53 20.42
CA LEU A 12 2.87 -0.10 19.22
C LEU A 12 4.28 0.45 18.90
N PRO A 13 5.29 -0.41 18.67
CA PRO A 13 6.62 0.04 18.29
C PRO A 13 6.61 0.70 16.90
N ALA A 14 7.05 1.96 16.81
CA ALA A 14 7.08 2.70 15.54
C ALA A 14 8.07 2.10 14.52
N VAL A 15 9.11 1.41 15.00
CA VAL A 15 10.14 0.77 14.19
C VAL A 15 10.50 -0.57 14.81
N THR A 16 10.67 -1.57 13.94
CA THR A 16 11.21 -2.89 14.31
C THR A 16 12.76 -2.83 14.30
N SER A 17 13.44 -3.77 13.64
CA SER A 17 14.88 -3.77 13.40
C SER A 17 15.27 -3.25 12.00
N ILE A 18 16.57 -3.00 11.76
CA ILE A 18 17.12 -2.64 10.44
C ILE A 18 16.77 -3.69 9.39
N GLU A 19 16.82 -4.97 9.75
CA GLU A 19 16.43 -6.09 8.89
C GLU A 19 14.94 -6.02 8.54
N GLY A 20 14.07 -5.78 9.53
CA GLY A 20 12.63 -5.65 9.31
C GLY A 20 12.26 -4.44 8.44
N VAL A 21 12.95 -3.31 8.62
CA VAL A 21 12.79 -2.13 7.75
C VAL A 21 13.23 -2.43 6.32
N THR A 22 14.33 -3.16 6.15
CA THR A 22 14.84 -3.55 4.82
C THR A 22 13.87 -4.50 4.11
N LEU A 23 13.34 -5.50 4.82
CA LEU A 23 12.31 -6.41 4.31
C LEU A 23 11.05 -5.64 3.90
N ALA A 24 10.57 -4.74 4.76
CA ALA A 24 9.40 -3.90 4.47
C ALA A 24 9.62 -3.02 3.23
N ALA A 25 10.81 -2.42 3.09
CA ALA A 25 11.17 -1.64 1.91
C ALA A 25 11.14 -2.49 0.63
N GLY A 26 11.66 -3.71 0.67
CA GLY A 26 11.60 -4.66 -0.44
C GLY A 26 10.16 -4.99 -0.85
N SER A 27 9.28 -5.27 0.12
CA SER A 27 7.86 -5.52 -0.13
C SER A 27 7.15 -4.31 -0.73
N VAL A 28 7.43 -3.09 -0.25
CA VAL A 28 6.85 -1.85 -0.80
C VAL A 28 7.31 -1.64 -2.24
N ILE A 29 8.60 -1.80 -2.53
CA ILE A 29 9.14 -1.66 -3.90
C ILE A 29 8.50 -2.68 -4.84
N TYR A 30 8.38 -3.94 -4.40
CA TYR A 30 7.70 -4.98 -5.17
C TYR A 30 6.24 -4.65 -5.44
N ALA A 31 5.52 -4.06 -4.47
CA ALA A 31 4.13 -3.68 -4.64
C ALA A 31 3.90 -2.59 -5.73
N TYR A 32 4.94 -1.82 -6.08
CA TYR A 32 4.91 -0.83 -7.16
C TYR A 32 5.51 -1.34 -8.49
N SER A 33 5.81 -2.64 -8.61
CA SER A 33 6.40 -3.20 -9.83
C SER A 33 5.37 -3.32 -10.97
N ALA A 34 4.93 -2.20 -11.52
CA ALA A 34 3.98 -2.15 -12.65
C ALA A 34 4.44 -1.25 -13.80
N GLN A 35 5.67 -0.70 -13.77
CA GLN A 35 6.15 0.25 -14.78
C GLN A 35 6.16 -0.29 -16.22
N GLY A 36 6.11 -1.62 -16.42
CA GLY A 36 6.09 -2.26 -17.74
C GLY A 36 4.82 -1.98 -18.56
N VAL A 37 3.74 -1.48 -17.95
CA VAL A 37 2.49 -1.18 -18.67
C VAL A 37 2.40 0.26 -19.18
N VAL A 38 3.37 1.12 -18.83
CA VAL A 38 3.32 2.56 -19.15
C VAL A 38 3.37 2.82 -20.65
N LEU A 39 4.29 2.19 -21.39
CA LEU A 39 4.44 2.41 -22.83
C LEU A 39 3.25 1.89 -23.66
N PRO A 40 2.73 0.66 -23.42
CA PRO A 40 1.50 0.21 -24.09
C PRO A 40 0.28 1.06 -23.74
N LEU A 41 0.21 1.60 -22.52
CA LEU A 41 -0.87 2.48 -22.10
C LEU A 41 -0.81 3.82 -22.84
N GLU A 42 0.38 4.41 -22.94
CA GLU A 42 0.63 5.65 -23.72
C GLU A 42 0.13 5.52 -25.15
N ASN A 43 0.50 4.42 -25.82
CA ASN A 43 0.10 4.14 -27.21
C ASN A 43 -1.41 3.96 -27.40
N LYS A 44 -2.17 3.68 -26.33
CA LYS A 44 -3.64 3.54 -26.38
C LYS A 44 -4.38 4.82 -25.96
N MET A 45 -3.68 5.86 -25.50
CA MET A 45 -4.30 7.11 -25.08
C MET A 45 -4.66 8.00 -26.27
N ARG A 46 -5.84 8.63 -26.22
CA ARG A 46 -6.25 9.64 -27.22
C ARG A 46 -5.35 10.88 -27.22
N LYS A 47 -4.74 11.19 -26.07
CA LYS A 47 -3.80 12.30 -25.88
C LYS A 47 -2.61 11.80 -25.05
N PRO A 48 -1.52 11.31 -25.67
CA PRO A 48 -0.38 10.75 -24.95
C PRO A 48 0.37 11.81 -24.11
N ASN A 49 0.37 13.07 -24.54
CA ASN A 49 0.97 14.17 -23.76
C ASN A 49 0.35 14.40 -22.38
N ASP A 50 -0.91 13.98 -22.17
CA ASP A 50 -1.62 14.09 -20.90
C ASP A 50 -1.36 12.87 -19.98
N MET A 51 -0.50 11.94 -20.38
CA MET A 51 -0.13 10.78 -19.56
C MET A 51 0.73 11.18 -18.35
N LEU A 52 1.63 12.15 -18.55
CA LEU A 52 2.57 12.68 -17.57
C LEU A 52 2.15 14.09 -17.12
N GLY A 53 2.57 14.49 -15.91
CA GLY A 53 2.27 15.81 -15.33
C GLY A 53 1.48 15.72 -14.02
N PHE A 54 1.27 16.86 -13.35
CA PHE A 54 0.63 16.90 -12.02
C PHE A 54 -0.80 16.33 -12.01
N PHE A 55 -1.58 16.59 -13.07
CA PHE A 55 -2.89 15.98 -13.32
C PHE A 55 -2.83 14.85 -14.37
N GLY A 56 -1.64 14.33 -14.65
CA GLY A 56 -1.44 13.23 -15.58
C GLY A 56 -2.06 11.94 -15.04
N VAL A 57 -2.49 11.07 -15.95
CA VAL A 57 -3.13 9.78 -15.60
C VAL A 57 -2.25 8.96 -14.66
N ILE A 58 -0.93 8.95 -14.87
CA ILE A 58 0.01 8.19 -14.04
C ILE A 58 0.12 8.80 -12.63
N SER A 59 0.29 10.12 -12.52
CA SER A 59 0.44 10.79 -11.22
C SER A 59 -0.80 10.63 -10.34
N ILE A 60 -2.00 10.77 -10.92
CA ILE A 60 -3.26 10.55 -10.20
C ILE A 60 -3.39 9.08 -9.79
N SER A 61 -3.10 8.14 -10.69
CA SER A 61 -3.22 6.70 -10.40
C SER A 61 -2.26 6.25 -9.29
N VAL A 62 -1.00 6.68 -9.37
CA VAL A 62 0.02 6.37 -8.35
C VAL A 62 -0.34 7.02 -7.01
N SER A 63 -0.81 8.27 -7.01
CA SER A 63 -1.26 8.96 -5.79
C SER A 63 -2.45 8.25 -5.14
N PHE A 64 -3.45 7.84 -5.93
CA PHE A 64 -4.61 7.10 -5.45
C PHE A 64 -4.22 5.74 -4.85
N ILE A 65 -3.42 4.94 -5.58
CA ILE A 65 -2.96 3.63 -5.12
C ILE A 65 -2.12 3.78 -3.84
N SER A 66 -1.25 4.80 -3.78
CA SER A 66 -0.46 5.12 -2.60
C SER A 66 -1.34 5.42 -1.38
N ALA A 67 -2.39 6.23 -1.56
CA ALA A 67 -3.34 6.51 -0.48
C ALA A 67 -4.00 5.22 0.05
N VAL A 68 -4.48 4.35 -0.84
CA VAL A 68 -5.09 3.07 -0.46
C VAL A 68 -4.10 2.16 0.28
N TYR A 69 -2.86 2.07 -0.20
CA TYR A 69 -1.81 1.26 0.41
C TYR A 69 -1.44 1.77 1.80
N VAL A 70 -1.25 3.08 1.96
CA VAL A 70 -0.94 3.70 3.26
C VAL A 70 -2.10 3.50 4.23
N THR A 71 -3.35 3.76 3.82
CA THR A 71 -4.50 3.56 4.71
C THR A 71 -4.65 2.11 5.12
N THR A 72 -4.50 1.17 4.18
CA THR A 72 -4.68 -0.26 4.45
C THR A 72 -3.53 -0.79 5.31
N GLY A 73 -2.28 -0.42 5.02
CA GLY A 73 -1.12 -0.80 5.82
C GLY A 73 -1.19 -0.26 7.25
N PHE A 74 -1.53 1.02 7.39
CA PHE A 74 -1.66 1.67 8.69
C PHE A 74 -2.80 1.07 9.53
N LEU A 75 -4.00 0.94 8.97
CA LEU A 75 -5.14 0.37 9.69
C LEU A 75 -4.92 -1.10 10.05
N SER A 76 -4.23 -1.87 9.20
CA SER A 76 -3.91 -3.26 9.49
C SER A 76 -2.96 -3.37 10.67
N TYR A 77 -1.93 -2.52 10.73
CA TYR A 77 -1.02 -2.48 11.85
C TYR A 77 -1.72 -2.04 13.15
N LEU A 78 -2.59 -1.03 13.09
CA LEU A 78 -3.38 -0.61 14.25
C LEU A 78 -4.36 -1.68 14.77
N THR A 79 -4.93 -2.49 13.87
CA THR A 79 -5.93 -3.50 14.23
C THR A 79 -5.29 -4.75 14.83
N TYR A 80 -4.15 -5.21 14.28
CA TYR A 80 -3.58 -6.51 14.63
C TYR A 80 -2.25 -6.42 15.41
N GLY A 81 -1.55 -5.29 15.36
CA GLY A 81 -0.25 -5.10 16.01
C GLY A 81 0.74 -6.22 15.66
N ASP A 82 1.38 -6.81 16.67
CA ASP A 82 2.35 -7.89 16.53
C ASP A 82 1.75 -9.24 16.11
N TYR A 83 0.42 -9.38 16.11
CA TYR A 83 -0.27 -10.59 15.63
C TYR A 83 -0.48 -10.60 14.11
N LEU A 84 -0.05 -9.55 13.40
CA LEU A 84 -0.18 -9.45 11.96
C LEU A 84 0.68 -10.50 11.24
N LYS A 85 0.02 -11.53 10.72
CA LYS A 85 0.65 -12.53 9.84
C LYS A 85 1.13 -11.93 8.51
N GLY A 86 1.98 -12.68 7.79
CA GLY A 86 2.62 -12.25 6.53
C GLY A 86 1.68 -11.84 5.38
N SER A 87 0.38 -12.12 5.46
CA SER A 87 -0.63 -11.45 4.66
C SER A 87 -1.75 -10.96 5.58
N ILE A 88 -2.24 -9.75 5.30
CA ILE A 88 -3.36 -9.12 6.00
C ILE A 88 -4.62 -9.99 5.90
N THR A 89 -4.86 -10.63 4.75
CA THR A 89 -6.04 -11.50 4.55
C THR A 89 -6.05 -12.73 5.45
N LEU A 90 -4.89 -13.17 5.95
CA LEU A 90 -4.79 -14.31 6.85
C LEU A 90 -5.21 -13.97 8.30
N ASN A 91 -5.33 -12.67 8.61
CA ASN A 91 -5.82 -12.17 9.89
C ASN A 91 -7.31 -11.82 9.86
N LEU A 92 -7.95 -11.87 8.69
CA LEU A 92 -9.41 -11.76 8.58
C LEU A 92 -10.03 -13.06 9.11
N THR A 93 -10.68 -12.98 10.27
CA THR A 93 -11.45 -14.10 10.82
C THR A 93 -12.60 -14.42 9.86
N ASN A 94 -12.72 -15.71 9.47
CA ASN A 94 -13.85 -16.25 8.72
C ASN A 94 -15.09 -16.40 9.63
N THR A 95 -15.53 -15.32 10.27
CA THR A 95 -16.85 -15.29 10.90
C THR A 95 -17.88 -14.92 9.83
N PRO A 96 -18.93 -15.74 9.62
CA PRO A 96 -19.98 -15.47 8.63
C PRO A 96 -20.73 -14.16 8.89
#